data_AF-A0A9X3SS23-F1
#
_entry.id   AF-A0A9X3SS23-F1
#
_cell.length_a   1.000
_cell.length_b   1.000
_cell.length_c   1.000
_cell.angle_alpha   90.00
_cell.angle_beta   90.00
_cell.angle_gamma   90.00
#
_symmetry.space_group_name_H-M   'P 1'
#
loop_
_entity.id
_entity.type
_entity.pdbx_description
1 polymer ?
#
loop_
_entity_poly.entity_id
_entity_poly.type
_entity_poly.pdbx_seq_one_letter_code
_entity_poly.pdbx_strand_id
1 'polypeptide(L)'
;MSGFEITYARVADITADMEQATNDVQNALNTLADEMATVRADLEGSTASSYDQAMINWQNNVDDMRFLLGKAKEALQHVANNYNETDLREGALWEALK
;
A
#
# COMPACT_ATOMS: atom_id res chain seq x y z
N MET A 1 -16.78 -18.43 -11.84
CA MET A 1 -17.00 -17.02 -11.43
C MET A 1 -16.81 -16.75 -9.92
N SER A 2 -17.41 -17.50 -8.98
CA SER A 2 -17.42 -17.12 -7.54
C SER A 2 -16.06 -17.05 -6.79
N GLY A 3 -15.09 -17.93 -7.03
CA GLY A 3 -13.88 -17.99 -6.18
C GLY A 3 -12.88 -16.83 -6.39
N PHE A 4 -12.76 -16.35 -7.63
CA PHE A 4 -11.83 -15.27 -7.98
C PHE A 4 -12.35 -13.90 -7.54
N GLU A 5 -13.64 -13.62 -7.73
CA GLU A 5 -14.28 -12.38 -7.24
C GLU A 5 -14.16 -12.25 -5.72
N ILE A 6 -14.40 -13.33 -4.97
CA ILE A 6 -14.24 -13.35 -3.50
C ILE A 6 -12.79 -13.03 -3.11
N THR A 7 -11.82 -13.58 -3.84
CA THR A 7 -10.40 -13.34 -3.56
C THR A 7 -10.02 -11.89 -3.88
N TYR A 8 -10.47 -11.36 -5.01
CA TYR A 8 -10.23 -9.96 -5.39
C TYR A 8 -10.81 -8.98 -4.36
N ALA A 9 -12.08 -9.16 -3.97
CA ALA A 9 -12.74 -8.30 -2.98
C ALA A 9 -11.97 -8.31 -1.64
N ARG A 10 -11.58 -9.49 -1.16
CA ARG A 10 -10.80 -9.63 0.07
C ARG A 10 -9.44 -8.94 -0.01
N VAL A 11 -8.74 -9.04 -1.14
CA VAL A 11 -7.44 -8.39 -1.28
C VAL A 11 -7.61 -6.87 -1.42
N ALA A 12 -8.68 -6.40 -2.07
CA ALA A 12 -9.00 -4.98 -2.14
C ALA A 12 -9.26 -4.41 -0.74
N ASP A 13 -10.02 -5.11 0.10
CA ASP A 13 -10.28 -4.73 1.50
C ASP A 13 -8.97 -4.65 2.31
N ILE A 14 -8.12 -5.70 2.24
CA ILE A 14 -6.82 -5.72 2.92
C ILE A 14 -5.93 -4.55 2.44
N THR A 15 -5.98 -4.22 1.16
CA THR A 15 -5.19 -3.12 0.61
C THR A 15 -5.68 -1.78 1.14
N ALA A 16 -7.00 -1.59 1.26
CA ALA A 16 -7.58 -0.38 1.86
C ALA A 16 -7.20 -0.25 3.35
N ASP A 17 -7.23 -1.35 4.11
CA ASP A 17 -6.79 -1.38 5.50
C ASP A 17 -5.30 -1.03 5.63
N MET A 18 -4.45 -1.56 4.73
CA MET A 18 -3.02 -1.26 4.72
C MET A 18 -2.73 0.19 4.31
N GLU A 19 -3.50 0.76 3.39
CA GLU A 19 -3.41 2.19 3.06
C GLU A 19 -3.76 3.07 4.26
N GLN A 20 -4.84 2.72 4.97
CA GLN A 20 -5.22 3.44 6.18
C GLN A 20 -4.12 3.36 7.23
N ALA A 21 -3.61 2.16 7.51
CA ALA A 21 -2.51 1.97 8.46
C ALA A 21 -1.24 2.74 8.05
N THR A 22 -0.92 2.79 6.75
CA THR A 22 0.22 3.56 6.23
C THR A 22 0.04 5.06 6.45
N ASN A 23 -1.17 5.57 6.26
CA ASN A 23 -1.50 6.96 6.53
C ASN A 23 -1.44 7.29 8.02
N ASP A 24 -1.90 6.37 8.88
CA ASP A 24 -1.82 6.53 10.34
C ASP A 24 -0.37 6.60 10.80
N VAL A 25 0.52 5.77 10.25
CA VAL A 25 1.97 5.84 10.50
C VAL A 25 2.54 7.18 10.06
N GLN A 26 2.20 7.67 8.87
CA GLN A 26 2.65 8.99 8.40
C GLN A 26 2.20 10.12 9.35
N ASN A 27 0.96 10.07 9.83
CA ASN A 27 0.42 11.08 10.75
C ASN A 27 1.14 11.03 12.11
N ALA A 28 1.44 9.83 12.61
CA ALA A 28 2.23 9.67 13.82
C ALA A 28 3.65 10.23 13.66
N LEU A 29 4.30 10.01 12.51
CA LEU A 29 5.61 10.60 12.19
C LEU A 29 5.54 12.12 12.13
N ASN A 30 4.51 12.70 11.51
CA ASN A 30 4.33 14.15 11.46
C ASN A 30 4.16 14.74 12.87
N THR A 31 3.34 14.09 13.70
CA THR A 31 3.13 14.50 15.11
C THR A 31 4.44 14.44 15.88
N LEU A 32 5.21 13.35 15.73
CA LEU A 32 6.52 13.22 16.34
C LEU A 32 7.49 14.32 15.87
N ALA A 33 7.47 14.67 14.59
CA ALA A 33 8.30 15.75 14.05
C ALA A 33 7.96 17.11 14.64
N ASP A 34 6.67 17.40 14.82
CA ASP A 34 6.19 18.65 15.42
C ASP A 34 6.59 18.73 16.90
N GLU A 35 6.40 17.63 17.66
CA GLU A 35 6.85 17.54 19.05
C GLU A 35 8.37 17.73 19.16
N MET A 36 9.12 17.05 18.30
CA MET A 36 10.57 17.13 18.28
C MET A 36 11.09 18.51 17.89
N ALA A 37 10.39 19.25 17.04
CA ALA A 37 10.76 20.63 16.72
C ALA A 37 10.77 21.54 17.96
N THR A 38 9.92 21.26 18.96
CA THR A 38 9.86 22.04 20.21
C THR A 38 11.04 21.79 21.14
N VAL A 39 11.58 20.56 21.15
CA VAL A 39 12.70 20.15 22.01
C VAL A 39 14.04 20.04 21.27
N ARG A 40 14.06 20.32 19.97
CA ARG A 40 15.26 20.20 19.12
C ARG A 40 16.40 21.11 19.58
N ALA A 41 16.06 22.29 20.13
CA ALA A 41 17.04 23.22 20.68
C ALA A 41 17.77 22.63 21.91
N ASP A 42 17.11 21.72 22.64
CA ASP A 42 17.64 21.07 23.85
C ASP A 42 18.40 19.77 23.52
N LEU A 43 18.25 19.25 22.29
CA LEU A 43 18.91 18.05 21.80
C LEU A 43 20.28 18.39 21.19
N GLU A 44 21.31 18.47 22.03
CA GLU A 44 22.68 18.63 21.55
C GLU A 44 23.32 17.33 21.05
N GLY A 45 24.16 17.42 20.02
CA GLY A 45 25.11 16.37 19.65
C GLY A 45 24.53 15.15 18.90
N SER A 46 24.92 13.94 19.29
CA SER A 46 24.63 12.71 18.52
C SER A 46 23.17 12.27 18.58
N THR A 47 22.40 12.73 19.56
CA THR A 47 20.99 12.39 19.71
C THR A 47 20.14 13.04 18.63
N ALA A 48 20.38 14.32 18.31
CA ALA A 48 19.70 15.00 17.21
C ALA A 48 20.00 14.34 15.87
N SER A 49 21.27 13.98 15.61
CA SER A 49 21.65 13.28 14.39
C SER A 49 21.04 11.88 14.29
N SER A 50 20.95 11.15 15.40
CA SER A 50 20.33 9.83 15.44
C SER A 50 18.82 9.90 15.21
N TYR A 51 18.16 10.91 15.75
CA TYR A 51 16.75 11.19 15.47
C TYR A 51 16.53 11.52 13.99
N ASP A 52 17.31 12.45 13.42
CA ASP A 52 17.19 12.85 12.01
C ASP A 52 17.36 11.62 11.10
N GLN A 53 18.33 10.74 11.41
CA GLN A 53 18.52 9.49 10.67
C GLN A 53 17.34 8.52 10.80
N ALA A 54 16.80 8.36 12.01
CA ALA A 54 15.63 7.51 12.24
C ALA A 54 14.40 8.04 11.49
N MET A 55 14.20 9.36 11.47
CA MET A 55 13.11 10.02 10.76
C MET A 55 13.19 9.78 9.26
N ILE A 56 14.38 9.92 8.67
CA ILE A 56 14.62 9.61 7.24
C ILE A 56 14.30 8.15 6.95
N ASN A 57 14.77 7.22 7.79
CA ASN A 57 14.52 5.80 7.61
C ASN A 57 13.02 5.47 7.69
N TRP A 58 12.29 6.08 8.62
CA TRP A 58 10.85 5.89 8.72
C TRP A 58 10.09 6.45 7.53
N GLN A 59 10.47 7.62 7.03
CA GLN A 59 9.90 8.20 5.82
C GLN A 59 10.11 7.28 4.61
N ASN A 60 11.34 6.79 4.41
CA ASN A 60 11.65 5.85 3.34
C ASN A 60 10.78 4.57 3.43
N ASN A 61 10.61 4.03 4.63
CA ASN A 61 9.78 2.83 4.83
C ASN A 61 8.30 3.10 4.51
N VAL A 62 7.77 4.29 4.84
CA VAL A 62 6.39 4.67 4.49
C VAL A 62 6.23 4.80 2.97
N ASP A 63 7.20 5.40 2.30
CA ASP A 63 7.18 5.53 0.84
C ASP A 63 7.28 4.16 0.16
N ASP A 64 8.11 3.25 0.67
CA ASP A 64 8.18 1.86 0.21
C ASP A 64 6.85 1.12 0.40
N MET A 65 6.18 1.29 1.55
CA MET A 65 4.86 0.70 1.77
C MET A 65 3.84 1.22 0.75
N ARG A 66 3.80 2.53 0.51
CA ARG A 66 2.91 3.13 -0.51
C ARG A 66 3.17 2.59 -1.90
N PHE A 67 4.45 2.46 -2.27
CA PHE A 67 4.85 1.92 -3.56
C PHE A 67 4.43 0.46 -3.74
N LEU A 68 4.66 -0.39 -2.74
CA LEU A 68 4.27 -1.80 -2.78
C LEU A 68 2.75 -1.97 -2.84
N LEU A 69 1.99 -1.18 -2.08
CA LEU A 69 0.53 -1.17 -2.14
C LEU A 69 0.01 -0.77 -3.52
N GLY A 70 0.58 0.26 -4.14
CA GLY A 70 0.27 0.66 -5.51
C GLY A 70 0.49 -0.47 -6.51
N LYS A 71 1.66 -1.12 -6.45
CA LYS A 71 1.98 -2.28 -7.30
C LYS A 71 1.04 -3.46 -7.09
N ALA A 72 0.64 -3.73 -5.86
CA ALA A 72 -0.30 -4.79 -5.55
C ALA A 72 -1.67 -4.52 -6.20
N LYS A 73 -2.16 -3.26 -6.12
CA LYS A 73 -3.41 -2.85 -6.79
C LYS A 73 -3.35 -3.05 -8.30
N GLU A 74 -2.27 -2.58 -8.94
CA GLU A 74 -2.07 -2.73 -10.39
C GLU A 74 -2.05 -4.21 -10.80
N ALA A 75 -1.31 -5.05 -10.07
CA ALA A 75 -1.24 -6.48 -10.34
C ALA A 75 -2.63 -7.15 -10.25
N LEU A 76 -3.42 -6.82 -9.22
CA LEU A 76 -4.77 -7.37 -9.04
C LEU A 76 -5.71 -6.95 -10.15
N GLN A 77 -5.65 -5.68 -10.57
CA GLN A 77 -6.42 -5.19 -11.71
C GLN A 77 -6.04 -5.90 -13.01
N HIS A 78 -4.75 -6.10 -13.25
CA HIS A 78 -4.27 -6.86 -14.41
C HIS A 78 -4.77 -8.30 -14.41
N VAL A 79 -4.70 -9.00 -13.28
CA VAL A 79 -5.21 -10.38 -13.18
C VAL A 79 -6.72 -10.42 -13.42
N ALA A 80 -7.48 -9.48 -12.85
CA ALA A 80 -8.93 -9.41 -13.04
C ALA A 80 -9.32 -9.15 -14.50
N ASN A 81 -8.64 -8.22 -15.18
CA ASN A 81 -8.88 -7.91 -16.59
C ASN A 81 -8.57 -9.11 -17.48
N ASN A 82 -7.40 -9.75 -17.28
CA ASN A 82 -7.01 -10.92 -18.05
C ASN A 82 -7.99 -12.09 -17.86
N TYR A 83 -8.49 -12.29 -16.65
CA TYR A 83 -9.46 -13.35 -16.37
C TYR A 83 -10.80 -13.09 -17.07
N ASN A 84 -11.37 -11.88 -16.94
CA ASN A 84 -12.61 -11.51 -17.63
C ASN A 84 -12.49 -11.65 -19.15
N GLU A 85 -11.38 -11.22 -19.73
CA GLU A 85 -11.13 -11.38 -21.17
C GLU A 85 -11.04 -12.84 -21.61
N THR A 86 -10.46 -13.69 -20.77
CA THR A 86 -10.28 -15.12 -21.07
C THR A 86 -11.60 -15.87 -20.93
N ASP A 87 -12.34 -15.63 -19.85
CA ASP A 87 -13.64 -16.26 -19.57
C ASP A 87 -14.69 -15.87 -20.64
N LEU A 88 -14.72 -14.59 -21.05
CA LEU A 88 -15.56 -14.14 -22.16
C LEU A 88 -15.19 -14.80 -23.49
N ARG A 89 -13.89 -14.99 -23.76
CA ARG A 89 -13.42 -15.68 -24.98
C ARG A 89 -13.79 -17.15 -24.97
N GLU A 90 -13.57 -17.84 -23.86
CA GLU A 90 -13.93 -19.25 -23.72
C GLU A 90 -15.45 -19.43 -23.82
N GLY A 91 -16.24 -18.62 -23.11
CA GLY A 91 -17.71 -18.63 -23.20
C GLY A 91 -18.22 -18.43 -24.63
N ALA A 92 -17.62 -17.50 -25.39
CA ALA A 92 -17.95 -17.30 -26.80
C ALA A 92 -17.57 -18.49 -27.69
N LEU A 93 -16.43 -19.14 -27.42
CA LEU A 93 -16.01 -20.36 -28.13
C LEU A 93 -16.93 -21.55 -27.83
N TRP A 94 -17.37 -21.71 -26.58
CA TRP A 94 -18.30 -22.78 -26.18
C TRP A 94 -19.70 -22.57 -26.78
N GLU A 95 -20.20 -21.34 -26.84
CA GLU A 95 -21.47 -21.03 -27.53
C GLU A 95 -21.38 -21.22 -29.05
N ALA A 96 -20.22 -20.95 -29.66
CA ALA A 96 -20.00 -21.19 -31.09
C ALA A 96 -19.89 -22.68 -31.47
N LEU A 97 -19.65 -23.57 -30.51
CA LEU A 97 -19.55 -25.02 -30.69
C LEU A 97 -20.88 -25.77 -30.45
N LYS A 98 -21.96 -25.03 -30.17
CA LYS A 98 -23.30 -25.55 -29.85
C LYS A 98 -24.27 -25.37 -31.02
#